data_AF-A0A2T0K468-F1
#
_entry.id   AF-A0A2T0K468-F1
#
_cell.length_a   1.000
_cell.length_b   1.000
_cell.length_c   1.000
_cell.angle_alpha   90.00
_cell.angle_beta   90.00
_cell.angle_gamma   90.00
#
_symmetry.space_group_name_H-M   'P 1'
#
loop_
_entity.id
_entity.type
_entity.pdbx_description
1 polymer ?
#
loop_
_entity_poly.entity_id
_entity_poly.type
_entity_poly.pdbx_seq_one_letter_code
_entity_poly.pdbx_strand_id
1 'polypeptide(L)'
;MRRITGAALFGLGIVCLLFAMALAWVIVPSQRKVPLDLVPPDVVVETVNASFVQAKTLPNGTPQVVVESAGLRSTTGIKPDFKAAAELDGETLVWNVYHSTNRIDTGEMINSAESRVALDRRSGEAVPWEGQCHVEVQAPCVPGNVAFAGQLYLFPFGTEKRTYQYWDSTLGRVLPIEYQAEEEYNGLPAYRFQQQVPEQRAEMNPDSLGALLAFLAPGATSGTINYRATRTLWVEPQTGAIIGYREQQHRELVPDVGERVVIFDADLQYDQATMNAVGEQAASGRDQLNMLGVYVPIGLAVLGLVLIVVGLLVSRGSGRRGGHRAAEAPEPVKTPVP
;
A
#
# COMPACT_ATOMS: atom_id res chain seq x y z
N MET A 1 29.44 38.66 27.48
CA MET A 1 28.65 37.41 27.65
C MET A 1 27.26 37.53 27.02
N ARG A 2 26.36 38.41 27.47
CA ARG A 2 24.98 38.55 26.93
C ARG A 2 24.85 38.70 25.39
N ARG A 3 25.77 39.40 24.73
CA ARG A 3 25.79 39.51 23.25
C ARG A 3 26.10 38.19 22.54
N ILE A 4 27.03 37.40 23.10
CA ILE A 4 27.41 36.08 22.55
C ILE A 4 26.25 35.11 22.75
N THR A 5 25.62 35.13 23.93
CA THR A 5 24.43 34.32 24.22
C THR A 5 23.24 34.68 23.31
N GLY A 6 22.98 35.98 23.08
CA GLY A 6 21.92 36.42 22.17
C GLY A 6 22.17 36.01 20.72
N ALA A 7 23.41 36.13 20.24
CA ALA A 7 23.79 35.68 18.89
C ALA A 7 23.70 34.15 18.74
N ALA A 8 24.10 33.39 19.76
CA ALA A 8 23.99 31.93 19.76
C ALA A 8 22.52 31.46 19.71
N LEU A 9 21.64 32.07 20.49
CA LEU A 9 20.20 31.75 20.48
C LEU A 9 19.56 32.09 19.12
N PHE A 10 19.90 33.24 18.54
CA PHE A 10 19.42 33.62 17.22
C PHE A 10 19.89 32.65 16.13
N GLY A 11 21.18 32.28 16.13
CA GLY A 11 21.74 31.32 15.19
C GLY A 11 21.10 29.93 15.32
N LEU A 12 20.90 29.45 16.55
CA LEU A 12 20.19 28.19 16.81
C LEU A 12 18.75 28.24 16.29
N GLY A 13 18.05 29.36 16.50
CA GLY A 13 16.69 29.53 15.99
C GLY A 13 16.60 29.47 14.47
N ILE A 14 17.56 30.06 13.74
CA ILE A 14 17.66 29.92 12.29
C ILE A 14 17.90 28.46 11.90
N VAL A 15 18.80 27.74 12.57
CA VAL A 15 19.06 26.32 12.29
C VAL A 15 17.80 25.48 12.50
N CYS A 16 17.03 25.73 13.57
CA CYS A 16 15.75 25.05 13.79
C CYS A 16 14.76 25.30 12.63
N LEU A 17 14.66 26.53 12.12
CA LEU A 17 13.80 26.84 10.97
C LEU A 17 14.27 26.16 9.69
N LEU A 18 15.57 26.19 9.39
CA LEU A 18 16.15 25.51 8.23
C LEU A 18 15.89 24.00 8.30
N PHE A 19 16.07 23.42 9.48
CA PHE A 19 15.82 21.99 9.69
C PHE A 19 14.34 21.64 9.59
N ALA A 20 13.44 22.47 10.11
CA ALA A 20 11.99 22.31 9.92
C ALA A 20 11.59 22.31 8.44
N MET A 21 12.12 23.26 7.65
CA MET A 21 11.88 23.33 6.21
C MET A 21 12.47 22.12 5.48
N ALA A 22 13.71 21.72 5.81
CA ALA A 22 14.34 20.55 5.22
C ALA A 22 13.55 19.28 5.50
N LEU A 23 13.06 19.09 6.74
CA LEU A 23 12.21 17.96 7.09
C LEU A 23 10.90 17.93 6.29
N ALA A 24 10.16 19.05 6.30
CA ALA A 24 8.83 19.12 5.70
C ALA A 24 8.85 19.04 4.17
N TRP A 25 9.84 19.65 3.51
CA TRP A 25 9.84 19.81 2.06
C TRP A 25 10.85 18.95 1.31
N VAL A 26 11.88 18.43 1.98
CA VAL A 26 12.91 17.63 1.32
C VAL A 26 12.91 16.19 1.84
N ILE A 27 13.09 16.02 3.15
CA ILE A 27 13.32 14.70 3.74
C ILE A 27 12.04 13.87 3.69
N VAL A 28 10.94 14.31 4.31
CA VAL A 28 9.71 13.50 4.39
C VAL A 28 9.13 13.18 3.01
N PRO A 29 9.02 14.13 2.05
CA PRO A 29 8.57 13.80 0.70
C PRO A 29 9.47 12.78 -0.01
N SER A 30 10.80 12.83 0.19
CA SER A 30 11.72 11.86 -0.41
C SER A 30 11.51 10.42 0.10
N GLN A 31 10.99 10.28 1.31
CA GLN A 31 10.74 9.02 2.01
C GLN A 31 9.29 8.49 1.84
N ARG A 32 8.43 9.20 1.09
CA ARG A 32 7.08 8.70 0.72
C ARG A 32 7.18 7.65 -0.38
N LYS A 33 7.79 6.53 -0.03
CA LYS A 33 7.92 5.35 -0.87
C LYS A 33 8.05 4.12 0.02
N VAL A 34 7.62 2.98 -0.50
CA VAL A 34 7.65 1.73 0.24
C VAL A 34 9.10 1.39 0.63
N PRO A 35 9.40 1.05 1.89
CA PRO A 35 10.73 0.60 2.30
C PRO A 35 11.14 -0.67 1.55
N LEU A 36 12.43 -0.79 1.19
CA LEU A 36 12.93 -1.98 0.49
C LEU A 36 12.83 -3.23 1.36
N ASP A 37 12.86 -3.07 2.68
CA ASP A 37 12.81 -4.11 3.71
C ASP A 37 11.39 -4.36 4.27
N LEU A 38 10.36 -3.75 3.65
CA LEU A 38 8.98 -3.99 4.06
C LEU A 38 8.61 -5.47 3.85
N VAL A 39 8.18 -6.12 4.92
CA VAL A 39 7.50 -7.41 4.87
C VAL A 39 6.04 -7.16 5.24
N PRO A 40 5.10 -7.17 4.27
CA PRO A 40 3.69 -7.01 4.57
C PRO A 40 3.15 -8.26 5.28
N PRO A 41 2.11 -8.13 6.10
CA PRO A 41 1.46 -9.25 6.77
C PRO A 41 0.80 -10.15 5.73
N ASP A 42 0.63 -11.42 6.08
CA ASP A 42 -0.24 -12.31 5.33
C ASP A 42 -1.68 -11.79 5.40
N VAL A 43 -2.37 -11.86 4.27
CA VAL A 43 -3.72 -11.36 4.08
C VAL A 43 -4.65 -12.54 3.86
N VAL A 44 -5.75 -12.60 4.61
CA VAL A 44 -6.76 -13.64 4.47
C VAL A 44 -8.08 -13.02 4.03
N VAL A 45 -8.62 -13.52 2.92
CA VAL A 45 -10.02 -13.31 2.54
C VAL A 45 -10.81 -14.58 2.79
N GLU A 46 -12.03 -14.46 3.28
CA GLU A 46 -12.90 -15.60 3.52
C GLU A 46 -14.34 -15.31 3.08
N THR A 47 -15.08 -16.40 2.90
CA THR A 47 -16.51 -16.38 2.66
C THR A 47 -17.15 -17.58 3.34
N VAL A 48 -18.35 -17.39 3.88
CA VAL A 48 -19.07 -18.46 4.59
C VAL A 48 -19.72 -19.47 3.65
N ASN A 49 -20.01 -19.05 2.41
CA ASN A 49 -20.65 -19.89 1.41
C ASN A 49 -20.25 -19.43 0.01
N ALA A 50 -19.44 -20.24 -0.65
CA ALA A 50 -19.13 -20.12 -2.07
C ALA A 50 -19.63 -21.36 -2.80
N SER A 51 -20.01 -21.20 -4.07
CA SER A 51 -20.14 -22.31 -5.01
C SER A 51 -18.86 -22.41 -5.83
N PHE A 52 -18.27 -23.59 -5.96
CA PHE A 52 -17.02 -23.76 -6.71
C PHE A 52 -16.91 -25.17 -7.29
N VAL A 53 -16.15 -25.28 -8.38
CA VAL A 53 -15.80 -26.58 -8.94
C VAL A 53 -14.65 -27.21 -8.18
N GLN A 54 -14.79 -28.50 -7.90
CA GLN A 54 -13.77 -29.31 -7.27
C GLN A 54 -13.57 -30.61 -8.05
N ALA A 55 -12.31 -30.91 -8.39
CA ALA A 55 -11.93 -32.21 -8.90
C ALA A 55 -11.69 -33.17 -7.73
N LYS A 56 -12.39 -34.31 -7.74
CA LYS A 56 -12.30 -35.37 -6.72
C LYS A 56 -11.99 -36.70 -7.40
N THR A 57 -11.36 -37.60 -6.67
CA THR A 57 -11.25 -39.01 -7.07
C THR A 57 -12.15 -39.83 -6.17
N LEU A 58 -13.12 -40.53 -6.76
CA LEU A 58 -14.02 -41.42 -6.02
C LEU A 58 -13.24 -42.60 -5.43
N PRO A 59 -13.75 -43.28 -4.37
CA PRO A 59 -13.09 -44.44 -3.77
C PRO A 59 -12.77 -45.59 -4.74
N ASN A 60 -13.48 -45.66 -5.86
CA ASN A 60 -13.26 -46.63 -6.93
C ASN A 60 -12.18 -46.18 -7.95
N GLY A 61 -11.49 -45.07 -7.71
CA GLY A 61 -10.46 -44.52 -8.58
C GLY A 61 -10.98 -43.68 -9.76
N THR A 62 -12.29 -43.47 -9.87
CA THR A 62 -12.88 -42.69 -10.98
C THR A 62 -12.72 -41.17 -10.70
N PRO A 63 -12.11 -40.39 -11.61
CA PRO A 63 -12.08 -38.94 -11.48
C PRO A 63 -13.47 -38.37 -11.67
N GLN A 64 -13.81 -37.35 -10.90
CA GLN A 64 -15.07 -36.64 -10.99
C GLN A 64 -14.83 -35.15 -10.77
N VAL A 65 -15.50 -34.32 -11.54
CA VAL A 65 -15.56 -32.88 -11.29
C VAL A 65 -16.98 -32.54 -10.87
N VAL A 66 -17.13 -31.94 -9.70
CA VAL A 66 -18.42 -31.59 -9.10
C VAL A 66 -18.46 -30.12 -8.72
N VAL A 67 -19.65 -29.54 -8.75
CA VAL A 67 -19.91 -28.24 -8.13
C VAL A 67 -20.27 -28.48 -6.68
N GLU A 68 -19.51 -27.86 -5.79
CA GLU A 68 -19.66 -27.95 -4.34
C GLU A 68 -20.03 -26.58 -3.78
N SER A 69 -20.59 -26.59 -2.56
CA SER A 69 -20.84 -25.38 -1.79
C SER A 69 -20.24 -25.50 -0.41
N ALA A 70 -19.35 -24.58 -0.05
CA ALA A 70 -18.70 -24.53 1.26
C ALA A 70 -18.14 -23.13 1.56
N GLY A 71 -17.78 -22.89 2.82
CA GLY A 71 -16.97 -21.73 3.18
C GLY A 71 -15.55 -21.89 2.64
N LEU A 72 -14.99 -20.82 2.10
CA LEU A 72 -13.62 -20.78 1.58
C LEU A 72 -12.79 -19.77 2.37
N ARG A 73 -11.53 -20.14 2.60
CA ARG A 73 -10.49 -19.26 3.15
C ARG A 73 -9.36 -19.19 2.15
N SER A 74 -9.03 -17.98 1.71
CA SER A 74 -7.93 -17.70 0.81
C SER A 74 -6.85 -16.89 1.52
N THR A 75 -5.66 -17.45 1.62
CA THR A 75 -4.49 -16.80 2.23
C THR A 75 -3.53 -16.33 1.16
N THR A 76 -3.13 -15.07 1.23
CA THR A 76 -2.09 -14.45 0.42
C THR A 76 -0.89 -14.13 1.30
N GLY A 77 0.25 -14.76 1.02
CA GLY A 77 1.51 -14.46 1.68
C GLY A 77 2.49 -13.81 0.72
N ILE A 78 3.29 -12.87 1.22
CA ILE A 78 4.26 -12.13 0.41
C ILE A 78 5.65 -12.30 1.02
N LYS A 79 6.58 -12.79 0.21
CA LYS A 79 7.99 -12.88 0.54
C LYS A 79 8.79 -11.96 -0.38
N PRO A 80 9.27 -10.81 0.14
CA PRO A 80 10.15 -9.93 -0.62
C PRO A 80 11.44 -10.63 -1.06
N ASP A 81 11.87 -10.35 -2.29
CA ASP A 81 13.15 -10.79 -2.84
C ASP A 81 14.11 -9.59 -2.91
N PHE A 82 14.75 -9.31 -1.77
CA PHE A 82 15.68 -8.19 -1.64
C PHE A 82 16.89 -8.33 -2.57
N LYS A 83 17.28 -9.56 -2.90
CA LYS A 83 18.43 -9.79 -3.78
C LYS A 83 18.09 -9.39 -5.21
N ALA A 84 16.96 -9.86 -5.73
CA ALA A 84 16.51 -9.46 -7.06
C ALA A 84 16.25 -7.96 -7.14
N ALA A 85 15.62 -7.37 -6.11
CA ALA A 85 15.40 -5.92 -6.06
C ALA A 85 16.72 -5.11 -6.05
N ALA A 86 17.77 -5.60 -5.38
CA ALA A 86 19.07 -4.94 -5.33
C ALA A 86 19.82 -4.96 -6.68
N GLU A 87 19.47 -5.86 -7.60
CA GLU A 87 20.02 -5.93 -8.95
C GLU A 87 19.32 -4.96 -9.93
N LEU A 88 18.25 -4.27 -9.51
CA LEU A 88 17.49 -3.30 -10.30
C LEU A 88 17.95 -1.86 -10.01
N ASP A 89 17.03 -0.89 -10.05
CA ASP A 89 17.28 0.55 -9.99
C ASP A 89 17.20 1.15 -8.58
N GLY A 90 16.94 0.33 -7.56
CA GLY A 90 16.73 0.78 -6.18
C GLY A 90 15.39 1.48 -5.93
N GLU A 91 14.59 1.72 -6.96
CA GLU A 91 13.20 2.22 -6.86
C GLU A 91 12.17 1.08 -7.05
N THR A 92 12.61 -0.12 -7.41
CA THR A 92 11.77 -1.30 -7.64
C THR A 92 11.84 -2.31 -6.49
N LEU A 93 10.68 -2.84 -6.08
CA LEU A 93 10.52 -4.02 -5.22
C LEU A 93 10.35 -5.26 -6.09
N VAL A 94 10.81 -6.41 -5.60
CA VAL A 94 10.46 -7.72 -6.19
C VAL A 94 9.79 -8.55 -5.12
N TRP A 95 8.54 -8.96 -5.34
CA TRP A 95 7.77 -9.74 -4.39
C TRP A 95 7.43 -11.12 -4.96
N ASN A 96 7.70 -12.17 -4.19
CA ASN A 96 7.15 -13.50 -4.44
C ASN A 96 5.85 -13.61 -3.64
N VAL A 97 4.74 -13.84 -4.32
CA VAL A 97 3.41 -13.90 -3.74
C VAL A 97 2.89 -15.32 -3.85
N TYR A 98 2.46 -15.88 -2.73
CA TYR A 98 1.83 -17.18 -2.64
C TYR A 98 0.35 -16.98 -2.29
N HIS A 99 -0.52 -17.68 -3.00
CA HIS A 99 -1.95 -17.70 -2.77
C HIS A 99 -2.42 -19.13 -2.56
N SER A 100 -3.28 -19.35 -1.58
CA SER A 100 -3.90 -20.65 -1.34
C SER A 100 -5.32 -20.51 -0.87
N THR A 101 -6.23 -21.16 -1.58
CA THR A 101 -7.64 -21.25 -1.23
C THR A 101 -7.94 -22.64 -0.70
N ASN A 102 -8.40 -22.71 0.54
CA ASN A 102 -8.78 -23.94 1.22
C ASN A 102 -10.25 -23.89 1.64
N ARG A 103 -10.89 -25.05 1.68
CA ARG A 103 -12.20 -25.21 2.31
C ARG A 103 -12.09 -25.00 3.82
N ILE A 104 -13.02 -24.25 4.40
CA ILE A 104 -13.05 -24.02 5.85
C ILE A 104 -13.47 -25.28 6.62
N ASP A 105 -14.38 -26.08 6.06
CA ASP A 105 -14.96 -27.26 6.71
C ASP A 105 -14.01 -28.46 6.75
N THR A 106 -13.26 -28.70 5.68
CA THR A 106 -12.37 -29.86 5.55
C THR A 106 -10.87 -29.52 5.59
N GLY A 107 -10.50 -28.25 5.38
CA GLY A 107 -9.10 -27.84 5.18
C GLY A 107 -8.52 -28.23 3.81
N GLU A 108 -9.32 -28.82 2.92
CA GLU A 108 -8.87 -29.27 1.61
C GLU A 108 -8.54 -28.08 0.70
N MET A 109 -7.41 -28.15 0.02
CA MET A 109 -6.98 -27.11 -0.92
C MET A 109 -7.75 -27.21 -2.23
N ILE A 110 -8.35 -26.09 -2.64
CA ILE A 110 -9.11 -25.95 -3.89
C ILE A 110 -8.25 -25.33 -4.98
N ASN A 111 -7.41 -24.36 -4.60
CA ASN A 111 -6.54 -23.66 -5.53
C ASN A 111 -5.26 -23.22 -4.81
N SER A 112 -4.17 -23.19 -5.56
CA SER A 112 -2.96 -22.47 -5.19
C SER A 112 -2.41 -21.74 -6.39
N ALA A 113 -1.75 -20.61 -6.14
CA ALA A 113 -1.03 -19.87 -7.14
C ALA A 113 0.24 -19.27 -6.57
N GLU A 114 1.26 -19.17 -7.42
CA GLU A 114 2.50 -18.45 -7.13
C GLU A 114 2.68 -17.35 -8.16
N SER A 115 3.11 -16.19 -7.71
CA SER A 115 3.44 -15.06 -8.57
C SER A 115 4.75 -14.43 -8.17
N ARG A 116 5.45 -13.89 -9.15
CA ARG A 116 6.59 -13.00 -8.94
C ARG A 116 6.31 -11.70 -9.67
N VAL A 117 6.37 -10.58 -8.94
CA VAL A 117 6.00 -9.26 -9.46
C VAL A 117 7.09 -8.24 -9.12
N ALA A 118 7.34 -7.32 -10.04
CA ALA A 118 8.16 -6.14 -9.79
C ALA A 118 7.25 -4.93 -9.60
N LEU A 119 7.45 -4.14 -8.54
CA LEU A 119 6.58 -3.01 -8.17
C LEU A 119 7.41 -1.74 -7.94
N ASP A 120 6.98 -0.61 -8.49
CA ASP A 120 7.60 0.69 -8.20
C ASP A 120 7.25 1.15 -6.78
N ARG A 121 8.26 1.56 -6.02
CA ARG A 121 8.12 1.91 -4.59
C ARG A 121 7.31 3.17 -4.34
N ARG A 122 7.17 4.06 -5.33
CA ARG A 122 6.49 5.36 -5.17
C ARG A 122 5.02 5.27 -5.56
N SER A 123 4.78 4.75 -6.75
CA SER A 123 3.46 4.60 -7.36
C SER A 123 2.72 3.37 -6.86
N GLY A 124 3.42 2.31 -6.42
CA GLY A 124 2.84 1.01 -6.11
C GLY A 124 2.51 0.16 -7.34
N GLU A 125 2.72 0.67 -8.55
CA GLU A 125 2.36 -0.01 -9.80
C GLU A 125 3.35 -1.10 -10.17
N ALA A 126 2.88 -2.16 -10.81
CA ALA A 126 3.74 -3.14 -11.44
C ALA A 126 4.55 -2.51 -12.56
N VAL A 127 5.85 -2.82 -12.58
CA VAL A 127 6.79 -2.35 -13.59
C VAL A 127 7.18 -3.49 -14.54
N PRO A 128 7.37 -3.21 -15.84
CA PRO A 128 7.82 -4.22 -16.79
C PRO A 128 9.12 -4.88 -16.35
N TRP A 129 9.12 -6.20 -16.20
CA TRP A 129 10.29 -6.97 -15.80
C TRP A 129 10.19 -8.42 -16.29
N GLU A 130 11.26 -8.90 -16.93
CA GLU A 130 11.34 -10.26 -17.50
C GLU A 130 11.22 -11.38 -16.46
N GLY A 131 11.52 -11.07 -15.18
CA GLY A 131 11.41 -12.02 -14.09
C GLY A 131 9.99 -12.24 -13.57
N GLN A 132 9.00 -11.51 -14.09
CA GLN A 132 7.61 -11.67 -13.67
C GLN A 132 7.10 -13.05 -14.08
N CYS A 133 6.35 -13.69 -13.19
CA CYS A 133 5.71 -14.95 -13.50
C CYS A 133 4.42 -15.10 -12.69
N HIS A 134 3.48 -15.87 -13.23
CA HIS A 134 2.26 -16.27 -12.54
C HIS A 134 1.96 -17.72 -12.91
N VAL A 135 1.67 -18.56 -11.92
CA VAL A 135 1.30 -19.95 -12.15
C VAL A 135 0.23 -20.34 -11.16
N GLU A 136 -0.81 -20.99 -11.65
CA GLU A 136 -1.77 -21.71 -10.83
C GLU A 136 -1.39 -23.20 -10.85
N VAL A 137 -1.66 -23.93 -9.76
CA VAL A 137 -1.29 -25.36 -9.60
C VAL A 137 0.21 -25.57 -9.35
N GLN A 138 0.60 -26.78 -8.90
CA GLN A 138 1.99 -27.20 -8.61
C GLN A 138 2.86 -27.30 -9.88
N ALA A 139 3.08 -26.18 -10.56
CA ALA A 139 4.01 -26.04 -11.67
C ALA A 139 5.04 -24.94 -11.36
N PRO A 140 6.27 -25.02 -11.91
CA PRO A 140 7.27 -24.00 -11.66
C PRO A 140 6.85 -22.66 -12.26
N CYS A 141 7.04 -21.58 -11.52
CA CYS A 141 6.82 -20.22 -11.99
C CYS A 141 7.84 -19.88 -13.10
N VAL A 142 7.38 -19.81 -14.35
CA VAL A 142 8.23 -19.55 -15.52
C VAL A 142 8.33 -18.05 -15.79
N PRO A 143 9.53 -17.44 -15.73
CA PRO A 143 9.72 -16.01 -16.03
C PRO A 143 9.19 -15.61 -17.41
N GLY A 144 8.56 -14.44 -17.48
CA GLY A 144 8.05 -13.83 -18.71
C GLY A 144 6.68 -14.32 -19.16
N ASN A 145 6.02 -15.23 -18.41
CA ASN A 145 4.72 -15.76 -18.80
C ASN A 145 3.53 -14.83 -18.51
N VAL A 146 3.79 -13.71 -17.83
CA VAL A 146 2.80 -12.68 -17.50
C VAL A 146 3.46 -11.30 -17.51
N ALA A 147 2.71 -10.30 -17.94
CA ALA A 147 3.09 -8.90 -17.87
C ALA A 147 2.14 -8.15 -16.92
N PHE A 148 2.39 -8.24 -15.61
CA PHE A 148 1.65 -7.45 -14.62
C PHE A 148 1.78 -5.96 -14.93
N ALA A 149 0.71 -5.22 -14.69
CA ALA A 149 0.64 -3.77 -14.90
C ALA A 149 -0.33 -3.14 -13.89
N GLY A 150 -0.20 -1.83 -13.68
CA GLY A 150 -1.09 -1.06 -12.79
C GLY A 150 -0.94 -1.46 -11.32
N GLN A 151 -1.95 -1.15 -10.52
CA GLN A 151 -2.01 -1.45 -9.08
C GLN A 151 -2.44 -2.90 -8.84
N LEU A 152 -1.83 -3.55 -7.85
CA LEU A 152 -2.14 -4.92 -7.42
C LEU A 152 -2.31 -4.98 -5.90
N TYR A 153 -1.19 -4.77 -5.19
CA TYR A 153 -1.09 -4.93 -3.74
C TYR A 153 -0.92 -3.61 -3.00
N LEU A 154 -0.48 -2.58 -3.72
CA LEU A 154 -0.10 -1.29 -3.17
C LEU A 154 -0.94 -0.19 -3.81
N PHE A 155 -1.06 0.92 -3.10
CA PHE A 155 -1.40 2.23 -3.65
C PHE A 155 -0.27 3.21 -3.24
N PRO A 156 -0.12 4.34 -3.95
CA PRO A 156 0.94 5.29 -3.62
C PRO A 156 0.71 5.93 -2.25
N PHE A 157 1.80 6.32 -1.58
CA PHE A 157 1.68 7.21 -0.42
C PHE A 157 1.01 8.52 -0.83
N GLY A 158 0.05 8.98 -0.03
CA GLY A 158 -0.78 10.11 -0.42
C GLY A 158 -1.71 9.75 -1.60
N THR A 159 -2.35 8.57 -1.54
CA THR A 159 -3.33 8.12 -2.52
C THR A 159 -4.30 9.25 -2.87
N GLU A 160 -4.49 9.47 -4.17
CA GLU A 160 -5.31 10.56 -4.69
C GLU A 160 -6.75 10.09 -4.96
N LYS A 161 -7.70 11.02 -4.94
CA LYS A 161 -9.11 10.77 -5.28
C LYS A 161 -9.30 10.73 -6.81
N ARG A 162 -8.70 9.72 -7.45
CA ARG A 162 -8.74 9.54 -8.92
C ARG A 162 -8.94 8.09 -9.30
N THR A 163 -9.22 7.82 -10.57
CA THR A 163 -9.21 6.46 -11.10
C THR A 163 -7.78 5.94 -11.20
N TYR A 164 -7.58 4.67 -10.84
CA TYR A 164 -6.34 3.93 -11.01
C TYR A 164 -6.57 2.76 -11.97
N GLN A 165 -5.51 2.26 -12.59
CA GLN A 165 -5.57 0.99 -13.32
C GLN A 165 -5.25 -0.13 -12.33
N TYR A 166 -6.17 -1.08 -12.15
CA TYR A 166 -6.03 -2.17 -11.19
C TYR A 166 -6.07 -3.51 -11.91
N TRP A 167 -5.12 -4.38 -11.59
CA TRP A 167 -4.95 -5.68 -12.23
C TRP A 167 -6.10 -6.62 -11.90
N ASP A 168 -6.65 -7.25 -12.93
CA ASP A 168 -7.57 -8.38 -12.79
C ASP A 168 -6.83 -9.68 -13.12
N SER A 169 -6.60 -10.51 -12.11
CA SER A 169 -5.88 -11.78 -12.28
C SER A 169 -6.66 -12.82 -13.10
N THR A 170 -7.99 -12.71 -13.19
CA THR A 170 -8.81 -13.61 -14.01
C THR A 170 -8.70 -13.27 -15.49
N LEU A 171 -8.65 -11.97 -15.81
CA LEU A 171 -8.57 -11.48 -17.19
C LEU A 171 -7.13 -11.22 -17.66
N GLY A 172 -6.15 -11.30 -16.77
CA GLY A 172 -4.73 -11.08 -17.09
C GLY A 172 -4.44 -9.67 -17.61
N ARG A 173 -5.19 -8.66 -17.16
CA ARG A 173 -5.06 -7.27 -17.62
C ARG A 173 -5.58 -6.27 -16.60
N VAL A 174 -5.19 -5.01 -16.76
CA VAL A 174 -5.73 -3.92 -15.95
C VAL A 174 -7.11 -3.48 -16.40
N LEU A 175 -7.94 -3.12 -15.42
CA LEU A 175 -9.22 -2.45 -15.58
C LEU A 175 -9.29 -1.25 -14.65
N PRO A 176 -10.06 -0.20 -14.98
CA PRO A 176 -10.18 0.97 -14.12
C PRO A 176 -10.80 0.60 -12.77
N ILE A 177 -10.21 1.10 -11.68
CA ILE A 177 -10.81 1.14 -10.35
C ILE A 177 -11.06 2.60 -9.97
N GLU A 178 -12.31 2.93 -9.69
CA GLU A 178 -12.78 4.31 -9.54
C GLU A 178 -12.90 4.69 -8.06
N TYR A 179 -12.44 5.89 -7.71
CA TYR A 179 -12.74 6.49 -6.41
C TYR A 179 -14.25 6.72 -6.28
N GLN A 180 -14.84 6.23 -5.19
CA GLN A 180 -16.27 6.36 -4.91
C GLN A 180 -16.55 7.35 -3.79
N ALA A 181 -15.85 7.21 -2.67
CA ALA A 181 -16.12 8.01 -1.47
C ALA A 181 -14.92 8.06 -0.53
N GLU A 182 -14.95 9.03 0.39
CA GLU A 182 -14.12 9.05 1.60
C GLU A 182 -15.04 8.72 2.79
N GLU A 183 -14.63 7.76 3.61
CA GLU A 183 -15.41 7.27 4.74
C GLU A 183 -14.48 6.80 5.88
N GLU A 184 -15.04 6.62 7.08
CA GLU A 184 -14.33 5.95 8.16
C GLU A 184 -14.54 4.43 8.02
N TYR A 185 -13.45 3.67 8.01
CA TYR A 185 -13.46 2.22 7.93
C TYR A 185 -12.54 1.64 8.99
N ASN A 186 -13.09 0.84 9.90
CA ASN A 186 -12.38 0.23 11.02
C ASN A 186 -11.53 1.22 11.84
N GLY A 187 -12.08 2.41 12.13
CA GLY A 187 -11.40 3.44 12.93
C GLY A 187 -10.35 4.27 12.17
N LEU A 188 -10.21 4.08 10.87
CA LEU A 188 -9.30 4.84 10.02
C LEU A 188 -10.04 5.55 8.88
N PRO A 189 -9.62 6.77 8.48
CA PRO A 189 -10.15 7.36 7.26
C PRO A 189 -9.66 6.56 6.05
N ALA A 190 -10.58 6.28 5.13
CA ALA A 190 -10.34 5.45 3.96
C ALA A 190 -10.95 6.08 2.72
N TYR A 191 -10.28 5.91 1.60
CA TYR A 191 -10.87 6.10 0.28
C TYR A 191 -11.42 4.76 -0.21
N ARG A 192 -12.72 4.73 -0.48
CA ARG A 192 -13.39 3.57 -1.05
C ARG A 192 -13.26 3.62 -2.57
N PHE A 193 -12.61 2.62 -3.12
CA PHE A 193 -12.44 2.42 -4.56
C PHE A 193 -13.28 1.24 -5.01
N GLN A 194 -13.88 1.30 -6.20
CA GLN A 194 -14.67 0.22 -6.76
C GLN A 194 -14.29 -0.06 -8.20
N GLN A 195 -14.10 -1.34 -8.53
CA GLN A 195 -13.90 -1.83 -9.89
C GLN A 195 -15.09 -2.71 -10.25
N GLN A 196 -15.76 -2.37 -11.34
CA GLN A 196 -16.82 -3.18 -11.91
C GLN A 196 -16.30 -3.87 -13.17
N VAL A 197 -16.25 -5.19 -13.13
CA VAL A 197 -15.92 -6.02 -14.30
C VAL A 197 -17.24 -6.51 -14.88
N PRO A 198 -17.69 -5.95 -16.01
CA PRO A 198 -18.89 -6.44 -16.68
C PRO A 198 -18.66 -7.86 -17.19
N GLU A 199 -19.77 -8.61 -17.34
CA GLU A 199 -19.72 -9.98 -17.84
C GLU A 199 -19.02 -10.03 -19.19
N GLN A 200 -17.93 -10.80 -19.23
CA GLN A 200 -17.12 -10.98 -20.43
C GLN A 200 -16.43 -12.34 -20.39
N ARG A 201 -15.87 -12.74 -21.52
CA ARG A 201 -15.15 -14.01 -21.62
C ARG A 201 -13.83 -13.92 -20.86
N ALA A 202 -13.55 -14.91 -20.02
CA ALA A 202 -12.23 -15.16 -19.44
C ALA A 202 -11.53 -16.28 -20.21
N GLU A 203 -10.20 -16.20 -20.29
CA GLU A 203 -9.40 -17.27 -20.85
C GLU A 203 -9.23 -18.40 -19.84
N MET A 204 -9.18 -19.63 -20.35
CA MET A 204 -8.91 -20.81 -19.57
C MET A 204 -8.09 -21.76 -20.45
N ASN A 205 -7.14 -22.48 -19.85
CA ASN A 205 -6.40 -23.52 -20.54
C ASN A 205 -7.38 -24.53 -21.20
N PRO A 206 -7.21 -24.87 -22.50
CA PRO A 206 -8.03 -25.85 -23.20
C PRO A 206 -8.21 -27.19 -22.47
N ASP A 207 -7.18 -27.68 -21.79
CA ASP A 207 -7.24 -28.94 -21.02
C ASP A 207 -8.18 -28.82 -19.83
N SER A 208 -8.08 -27.72 -19.07
CA SER A 208 -8.99 -27.43 -17.94
C SER A 208 -10.42 -27.24 -18.42
N LEU A 209 -10.62 -26.51 -19.53
CA LEU A 209 -11.94 -26.31 -20.12
C LEU A 209 -12.54 -27.64 -20.62
N GLY A 210 -11.74 -28.47 -21.27
CA GLY A 210 -12.14 -29.80 -21.73
C GLY A 210 -12.55 -30.71 -20.57
N ALA A 211 -11.81 -30.68 -19.46
CA ALA A 211 -12.18 -31.40 -18.24
C ALA A 211 -13.52 -30.90 -17.68
N LEU A 212 -13.72 -29.57 -17.56
CA LEU A 212 -15.00 -29.02 -17.11
C LEU A 212 -16.17 -29.46 -18.00
N LEU A 213 -16.02 -29.36 -19.33
CA LEU A 213 -17.05 -29.77 -20.30
C LEU A 213 -17.40 -31.26 -20.15
N ALA A 214 -16.39 -32.13 -20.05
CA ALA A 214 -16.58 -33.58 -19.96
C ALA A 214 -17.46 -34.01 -18.76
N PHE A 215 -17.35 -33.30 -17.63
CA PHE A 215 -18.07 -33.65 -16.41
C PHE A 215 -19.33 -32.81 -16.17
N LEU A 216 -19.30 -31.53 -16.51
CA LEU A 216 -20.37 -30.58 -16.16
C LEU A 216 -21.33 -30.29 -17.32
N ALA A 217 -20.94 -30.58 -18.57
CA ALA A 217 -21.79 -30.40 -19.74
C ALA A 217 -21.70 -31.61 -20.70
N PRO A 218 -22.21 -32.79 -20.31
CA PRO A 218 -22.16 -33.98 -21.16
C PRO A 218 -22.81 -33.74 -22.53
N GLY A 219 -22.06 -34.01 -23.60
CA GLY A 219 -22.49 -33.79 -24.99
C GLY A 219 -22.05 -32.46 -25.59
N ALA A 220 -21.52 -31.53 -24.78
CA ALA A 220 -20.85 -30.33 -25.28
C ALA A 220 -19.47 -30.67 -25.86
N THR A 221 -19.11 -30.03 -26.97
CA THR A 221 -17.78 -30.20 -27.60
C THR A 221 -16.90 -28.97 -27.46
N SER A 222 -17.50 -27.84 -27.13
CA SER A 222 -16.84 -26.56 -26.94
C SER A 222 -17.59 -25.72 -25.92
N GLY A 223 -16.95 -24.67 -25.43
CA GLY A 223 -17.56 -23.79 -24.44
C GLY A 223 -16.70 -22.58 -24.14
N THR A 224 -17.21 -21.72 -23.28
CA THR A 224 -16.56 -20.48 -22.86
C THR A 224 -16.66 -20.32 -21.36
N ILE A 225 -15.72 -19.61 -20.75
CA ILE A 225 -15.88 -19.15 -19.38
C ILE A 225 -16.32 -17.70 -19.42
N ASN A 226 -17.49 -17.41 -18.85
CA ASN A 226 -17.92 -16.04 -18.60
C ASN A 226 -17.51 -15.65 -17.19
N TYR A 227 -17.08 -14.40 -17.04
CA TYR A 227 -16.56 -13.85 -15.81
C TYR A 227 -17.14 -12.45 -15.59
N ARG A 228 -17.59 -12.19 -14.36
CA ARG A 228 -17.89 -10.85 -13.86
C ARG A 228 -17.44 -10.75 -12.41
N ALA A 229 -17.12 -9.53 -12.00
CA ALA A 229 -16.78 -9.27 -10.62
C ALA A 229 -17.06 -7.81 -10.22
N THR A 230 -17.28 -7.62 -8.93
CA THR A 230 -17.28 -6.31 -8.29
C THR A 230 -16.24 -6.35 -7.18
N ARG A 231 -15.22 -5.50 -7.28
CA ARG A 231 -14.20 -5.34 -6.22
C ARG A 231 -14.38 -3.99 -5.54
N THR A 232 -14.30 -4.01 -4.21
CA THR A 232 -14.29 -2.81 -3.39
C THR A 232 -13.05 -2.84 -2.50
N LEU A 233 -12.25 -1.78 -2.57
CA LEU A 233 -11.05 -1.59 -1.77
C LEU A 233 -11.23 -0.38 -0.86
N TRP A 234 -10.76 -0.48 0.37
CA TRP A 234 -10.66 0.65 1.30
C TRP A 234 -9.19 0.95 1.51
N VAL A 235 -8.75 2.13 1.07
CA VAL A 235 -7.34 2.51 1.08
C VAL A 235 -7.12 3.66 2.07
N GLU A 236 -6.21 3.49 3.02
CA GLU A 236 -5.82 4.58 3.92
C GLU A 236 -5.01 5.62 3.11
N PRO A 237 -5.47 6.89 3.04
CA PRO A 237 -4.93 7.83 2.05
C PRO A 237 -3.46 8.23 2.25
N GLN A 238 -2.95 8.26 3.49
CA GLN A 238 -1.59 8.75 3.73
C GLN A 238 -0.53 7.70 3.40
N THR A 239 -0.81 6.45 3.76
CA THR A 239 0.09 5.30 3.64
C THR A 239 -0.09 4.53 2.34
N GLY A 240 -1.28 4.59 1.73
CA GLY A 240 -1.63 3.76 0.57
C GLY A 240 -1.94 2.29 0.92
N ALA A 241 -2.09 1.96 2.21
CA ALA A 241 -2.42 0.60 2.63
C ALA A 241 -3.88 0.25 2.31
N ILE A 242 -4.12 -0.95 1.74
CA ILE A 242 -5.46 -1.50 1.51
C ILE A 242 -5.97 -2.11 2.82
N ILE A 243 -6.66 -1.32 3.63
CA ILE A 243 -7.16 -1.71 4.97
C ILE A 243 -8.47 -2.49 4.94
N GLY A 244 -9.12 -2.57 3.77
CA GLY A 244 -10.33 -3.35 3.56
C GLY A 244 -10.42 -3.86 2.13
N TYR A 245 -11.00 -5.04 1.96
CA TYR A 245 -11.17 -5.70 0.68
C TYR A 245 -12.48 -6.47 0.67
N ARG A 246 -13.23 -6.35 -0.43
CA ARG A 246 -14.35 -7.23 -0.75
C ARG A 246 -14.39 -7.49 -2.25
N GLU A 247 -14.50 -8.75 -2.64
CA GLU A 247 -14.68 -9.16 -4.02
C GLU A 247 -15.88 -10.09 -4.14
N GLN A 248 -16.83 -9.69 -4.96
CA GLN A 248 -17.95 -10.51 -5.40
C GLN A 248 -17.60 -11.02 -6.79
N GLN A 249 -17.36 -12.32 -6.87
CA GLN A 249 -16.85 -12.95 -8.09
C GLN A 249 -17.85 -13.98 -8.60
N HIS A 250 -18.09 -13.98 -9.91
CA HIS A 250 -18.96 -14.95 -10.55
C HIS A 250 -18.35 -15.44 -11.87
N ARG A 251 -18.21 -16.76 -12.00
CA ARG A 251 -17.72 -17.46 -13.18
C ARG A 251 -18.70 -18.56 -13.58
N GLU A 252 -19.03 -18.61 -14.87
CA GLU A 252 -19.90 -19.64 -15.46
C GLU A 252 -19.21 -20.32 -16.64
N LEU A 253 -19.34 -21.64 -16.71
CA LEU A 253 -19.13 -22.40 -17.93
C LEU A 253 -20.37 -22.24 -18.82
N VAL A 254 -20.16 -21.76 -20.03
CA VAL A 254 -21.16 -21.62 -21.08
C VAL A 254 -20.83 -22.62 -22.18
N PRO A 255 -21.41 -23.83 -22.15
CA PRO A 255 -21.17 -24.83 -23.18
C PRO A 255 -21.89 -24.48 -24.50
N ASP A 256 -21.46 -25.09 -25.60
CA ASP A 256 -22.15 -25.01 -26.91
C ASP A 256 -23.52 -25.72 -26.91
N VAL A 257 -23.67 -26.75 -26.07
CA VAL A 257 -24.92 -27.49 -25.85
C VAL A 257 -25.11 -27.73 -24.35
N GLY A 258 -26.35 -27.56 -23.87
CA GLY A 258 -26.71 -27.75 -22.45
C GLY A 258 -26.93 -26.43 -21.71
N GLU A 259 -27.10 -26.53 -20.40
CA GLU A 259 -27.29 -25.36 -19.54
C GLU A 259 -25.96 -24.75 -19.10
N ARG A 260 -25.98 -23.45 -18.78
CA ARG A 260 -24.83 -22.79 -18.15
C ARG A 260 -24.63 -23.36 -16.75
N VAL A 261 -23.36 -23.55 -16.38
CA VAL A 261 -23.01 -24.09 -15.06
C VAL A 261 -22.16 -23.07 -14.33
N VAL A 262 -22.61 -22.66 -13.15
CA VAL A 262 -21.81 -21.82 -12.24
C VAL A 262 -20.61 -22.64 -11.77
N ILE A 263 -19.41 -22.17 -12.06
CA ILE A 263 -18.16 -22.86 -11.70
C ILE A 263 -17.41 -22.20 -10.55
N PHE A 264 -17.69 -20.93 -10.29
CA PHE A 264 -17.22 -20.21 -9.11
C PHE A 264 -18.15 -19.04 -8.82
N ASP A 265 -18.68 -18.97 -7.60
CA ASP A 265 -19.47 -17.86 -7.10
C ASP A 265 -19.12 -17.64 -5.64
N ALA A 266 -18.60 -16.46 -5.31
CA ALA A 266 -18.14 -16.16 -3.96
C ALA A 266 -18.22 -14.65 -3.65
N ASP A 267 -18.52 -14.33 -2.39
CA ASP A 267 -18.38 -13.00 -1.82
C ASP A 267 -17.28 -13.04 -0.76
N LEU A 268 -16.07 -12.72 -1.18
CA LEU A 268 -14.83 -12.81 -0.39
C LEU A 268 -14.55 -11.46 0.27
N GLN A 269 -14.19 -11.47 1.54
CA GLN A 269 -13.80 -10.28 2.28
C GLN A 269 -12.67 -10.58 3.26
N TYR A 270 -11.93 -9.56 3.68
CA TYR A 270 -10.93 -9.76 4.75
C TYR A 270 -11.55 -10.37 6.00
N ASP A 271 -10.82 -11.31 6.61
CA ASP A 271 -11.14 -11.79 7.94
C ASP A 271 -10.77 -10.74 9.01
N GLN A 272 -11.23 -10.94 10.25
CA GLN A 272 -11.01 -9.96 11.31
C GLN A 272 -9.53 -9.82 11.68
N ALA A 273 -8.75 -10.90 11.61
CA ALA A 273 -7.33 -10.87 11.93
C ALA A 273 -6.56 -10.00 10.93
N THR A 274 -6.85 -10.14 9.64
CA THR A 274 -6.30 -9.34 8.55
C THR A 274 -6.69 -7.87 8.69
N MET A 275 -7.98 -7.58 8.93
CA MET A 275 -8.46 -6.21 9.12
C MET A 275 -7.74 -5.51 10.29
N ASN A 276 -7.49 -6.23 11.38
CA ASN A 276 -6.75 -5.68 12.52
C ASN A 276 -5.26 -5.49 12.21
N ALA A 277 -4.59 -6.49 11.65
CA ALA A 277 -3.16 -6.44 11.36
C ALA A 277 -2.81 -5.33 10.36
N VAL A 278 -3.55 -5.25 9.25
CA VAL A 278 -3.34 -4.21 8.23
C VAL A 278 -3.76 -2.84 8.76
N GLY A 279 -4.86 -2.78 9.54
CA GLY A 279 -5.30 -1.55 10.19
C GLY A 279 -4.26 -0.98 11.16
N GLU A 280 -3.70 -1.81 12.03
CA GLU A 280 -2.67 -1.38 13.00
C GLU A 280 -1.39 -0.92 12.29
N GLN A 281 -0.97 -1.63 11.24
CA GLN A 281 0.17 -1.20 10.41
C GLN A 281 -0.09 0.14 9.71
N ALA A 282 -1.29 0.32 9.14
CA ALA A 282 -1.66 1.57 8.49
C ALA A 282 -1.74 2.74 9.49
N ALA A 283 -2.33 2.51 10.67
CA ALA A 283 -2.40 3.50 11.75
C ALA A 283 -1.01 3.94 12.21
N SER A 284 -0.12 2.97 12.49
CA SER A 284 1.26 3.24 12.90
C SER A 284 2.04 4.00 11.84
N GLY A 285 1.94 3.58 10.57
CA GLY A 285 2.58 4.27 9.45
C GLY A 285 2.08 5.70 9.28
N ARG A 286 0.77 5.90 9.37
CA ARG A 286 0.11 7.21 9.33
C ARG A 286 0.60 8.13 10.46
N ASP A 287 0.66 7.62 11.69
CA ASP A 287 1.12 8.39 12.85
C ASP A 287 2.59 8.80 12.70
N GLN A 288 3.43 7.89 12.22
CA GLN A 288 4.84 8.19 11.94
C GLN A 288 4.99 9.27 10.86
N LEU A 289 4.20 9.19 9.78
CA LEU A 289 4.19 10.19 8.71
C LEU A 289 3.72 11.57 9.21
N ASN A 290 2.68 11.62 10.06
CA ASN A 290 2.20 12.88 10.63
C ASN A 290 3.19 13.46 11.65
N MET A 291 3.80 12.60 12.47
CA MET A 291 4.82 13.02 13.45
C MET A 291 6.01 13.68 12.75
N LEU A 292 6.60 13.01 11.76
CA LEU A 292 7.80 13.50 11.08
C LEU A 292 7.49 14.57 10.02
N GLY A 293 6.35 14.46 9.35
CA GLY A 293 5.94 15.36 8.27
C GLY A 293 5.28 16.65 8.71
N VAL A 294 4.64 16.66 9.89
CA VAL A 294 3.79 17.78 10.32
C VAL A 294 4.20 18.25 11.72
N TYR A 295 4.12 17.40 12.74
CA TYR A 295 4.26 17.85 14.12
C TYR A 295 5.69 18.26 14.49
N VAL A 296 6.71 17.47 14.13
CA VAL A 296 8.12 17.80 14.40
C VAL A 296 8.55 19.08 13.67
N PRO A 297 8.29 19.26 12.36
CA PRO A 297 8.58 20.52 11.67
C PRO A 297 7.90 21.74 12.31
N ILE A 298 6.63 21.62 12.72
CA ILE A 298 5.91 22.71 13.39
C ILE A 298 6.56 23.03 14.75
N GLY A 299 6.87 22.01 15.55
CA GLY A 299 7.52 22.19 16.85
C GLY A 299 8.89 22.88 16.72
N LEU A 300 9.69 22.44 15.75
CA LEU A 300 10.97 23.07 15.43
C LEU A 300 10.80 24.51 14.93
N ALA A 301 9.76 24.78 14.15
CA ALA A 301 9.48 26.12 13.65
C ALA A 301 9.12 27.08 14.78
N VAL A 302 8.23 26.66 15.68
CA VAL A 302 7.84 27.45 16.87
C VAL A 302 9.04 27.68 17.78
N LEU A 303 9.80 26.63 18.09
CA LEU A 303 11.02 26.74 18.89
C LEU A 303 12.03 27.70 18.24
N GLY A 304 12.24 27.59 16.94
CA GLY A 304 13.12 28.46 16.18
C GLY A 304 12.73 29.93 16.28
N LEU A 305 11.44 30.23 16.10
CA LEU A 305 10.89 31.60 16.23
C LEU A 305 11.06 32.14 17.65
N VAL A 306 10.78 31.33 18.68
CA VAL A 306 10.96 31.75 20.08
C VAL A 306 12.43 32.06 20.38
N LEU A 307 13.35 31.20 19.93
CA LEU A 307 14.80 31.41 20.12
C LEU A 307 15.29 32.68 19.41
N ILE A 308 14.77 32.97 18.21
CA ILE A 308 15.06 34.21 17.48
C ILE A 308 14.59 35.43 18.28
N VAL A 309 13.33 35.44 18.75
CA VAL A 309 12.77 36.55 19.51
C VAL A 309 13.55 36.78 20.81
N VAL A 310 13.83 35.72 21.57
CA VAL A 310 14.60 35.80 22.82
C VAL A 310 16.04 36.26 22.55
N GLY A 311 16.69 35.73 21.51
CA GLY A 311 18.03 36.15 21.11
C GLY A 311 18.12 37.65 20.79
N LEU A 312 17.12 38.17 20.07
CA LEU A 312 17.00 39.60 19.77
C LEU A 312 16.79 40.45 21.02
N LEU A 313 15.91 40.04 21.95
CA LEU A 313 15.66 40.76 23.20
C LEU A 313 16.90 40.80 24.11
N VAL A 314 17.60 39.68 24.26
CA VAL A 314 18.84 39.58 25.07
C VAL A 314 19.97 40.44 24.48
N SER A 315 20.04 40.55 23.14
CA SER A 315 21.02 41.41 22.46
C SER A 315 20.73 42.90 22.66
N ARG A 316 19.45 43.32 22.60
CA ARG A 316 19.01 44.73 22.76
C ARG A 316 19.21 45.29 24.17
N GLY A 317 19.15 44.45 25.21
CA GLY A 317 19.40 44.86 26.61
C GLY A 317 20.84 45.31 26.91
N SER A 318 21.75 45.30 25.92
CA SER A 318 23.15 45.71 26.06
C SER A 318 23.48 47.12 25.54
N GLY A 319 22.46 47.90 25.13
CA GLY A 319 22.61 49.19 24.45
C GLY A 319 22.54 50.46 25.31
N ARG A 320 22.75 50.39 26.64
CA ARG A 320 22.65 51.60 27.48
C ARG A 320 23.71 51.66 28.59
N ARG A 321 24.98 51.79 28.20
CA ARG A 321 26.04 52.41 29.02
C ARG A 321 27.29 52.67 28.18
N GLY A 322 27.56 53.95 27.92
CA GLY A 322 28.85 54.39 27.41
C GLY A 322 28.75 55.59 26.47
N GLY A 323 28.77 56.81 27.02
CA GLY A 323 29.08 57.99 26.22
C GLY A 323 28.52 59.32 26.70
N HIS A 324 28.85 59.77 27.92
CA HIS A 324 29.12 61.19 28.20
C HIS A 324 29.92 61.28 29.51
N ARG A 325 31.25 61.28 29.38
CA ARG A 325 32.15 61.84 30.39
C ARG A 325 32.79 63.05 29.70
N ALA A 326 32.16 64.22 29.84
CA ALA A 326 32.81 65.48 29.51
C ALA A 326 33.89 65.70 30.57
N ALA A 327 35.11 66.00 30.12
CA ALA A 327 36.27 66.20 30.96
C ALA A 327 36.07 67.39 31.89
N GLU A 328 36.36 67.18 33.17
CA GLU A 328 36.46 68.19 34.21
C GLU A 328 37.76 68.98 34.00
N ALA A 329 37.66 70.30 33.83
CA ALA A 329 38.81 71.20 33.70
C ALA A 329 39.34 71.57 35.12
N PRO A 330 40.66 71.71 35.33
CA PRO A 330 41.21 71.93 36.67
C PRO A 330 41.05 73.38 37.15
N GLU A 331 40.87 73.54 38.48
CA GLU A 331 40.83 74.81 39.20
C GLU A 331 42.09 75.68 39.01
N PRO A 332 41.96 77.03 39.01
CA PRO A 332 43.10 77.94 38.98
C PRO A 332 43.79 78.08 40.36
N VAL A 333 45.12 77.99 40.34
CA VAL A 333 46.04 78.20 41.47
C VAL A 333 45.99 79.65 41.95
N LYS A 334 45.77 79.86 43.26
CA LYS A 334 45.93 81.15 43.94
C LYS A 334 47.42 81.45 44.15
N THR A 335 47.89 82.61 43.68
CA THR A 335 49.21 83.17 44.00
C THR A 335 49.11 84.16 45.17
N PRO A 336 50.17 84.30 46.01
CA PRO A 336 50.18 85.24 47.12
C PRO A 336 50.59 86.66 46.69
N VAL A 337 50.09 87.60 47.47
CA VAL A 337 50.11 89.07 47.39
C VAL A 337 51.51 89.65 47.66
N PRO A 338 51.77 90.90 47.26
CA PRO A 338 52.21 91.91 48.23
C PRO A 338 51.26 93.09 48.39
#